data_AF-A0A357MZF9-F1
#
_entry.id   AF-A0A357MZF9-F1
#
_cell.length_a   1.000
_cell.length_b   1.000
_cell.length_c   1.000
_cell.angle_alpha   90.00
_cell.angle_beta   90.00
_cell.angle_gamma   90.00
#
_symmetry.space_group_name_H-M   'P 1'
#
loop_
_entity.id
_entity.type
_entity.pdbx_description
1 polymer ?
#
loop_
_entity_poly.entity_id
_entity_poly.type
_entity_poly.pdbx_seq_one_letter_code
_entity_poly.pdbx_strand_id
1 'polypeptide(L)'
;MDRPVSAVNAVPLPPPLYLVDASIYVFRAWHSLPDEFQDSQGWPTNAVHGFARFLLDLLERERPRHIAIAFDEALDSGFRHRLYAAYKANRDPAPEALKRQFVHCKALCAALGLVVLAHHDYEADDLIGSALHQHRHSHRGLIISADKDLSQLLLDHDEQWDYARNQRWDVAGVKARHGVHAHQIADYLALCGDAVDNIPGISGVGAKSAAVLLAHFGSMDALYERLDEVPFLRLRGAAQMAVRLREQRDHAQLWRQLTTIALDAPLEGCQPGLLRQSADPELLGGLCQTLRFGPLTRRRLFSAAGVNDPGSATAAGPDHSLPSSSEPA
;
A
#
# COMPACT_ATOMS: atom_id res chain seq x y z
N MET A 1 4.41 -19.96 -52.23
CA MET A 1 4.31 -18.52 -51.95
C MET A 1 3.73 -18.39 -50.54
N ASP A 2 4.56 -18.57 -49.53
CA ASP A 2 4.16 -18.36 -48.14
C ASP A 2 4.22 -16.87 -47.84
N ARG A 3 3.07 -16.28 -47.51
CA ARG A 3 3.03 -14.94 -46.93
C ARG A 3 3.48 -15.04 -45.47
N PRO A 4 4.42 -14.20 -45.01
CA PRO A 4 4.74 -14.15 -43.59
C PRO A 4 3.53 -13.63 -42.83
N VAL A 5 3.14 -14.37 -41.79
CA VAL A 5 2.17 -13.95 -40.78
C VAL A 5 2.69 -12.65 -40.17
N SER A 6 1.93 -11.56 -40.34
CA SER A 6 2.27 -10.26 -39.75
C SER A 6 2.41 -10.41 -38.24
N ALA A 7 3.59 -10.09 -37.72
CA ALA A 7 3.79 -9.93 -36.29
C ALA A 7 2.79 -8.88 -35.80
N VAL A 8 1.86 -9.31 -34.95
CA VAL A 8 0.97 -8.39 -34.23
C VAL A 8 1.89 -7.53 -33.37
N ASN A 9 2.05 -6.26 -33.74
CA ASN A 9 2.80 -5.29 -32.92
C ASN A 9 2.11 -5.22 -31.56
N ALA A 10 2.70 -5.86 -30.55
CA ALA A 10 2.25 -5.73 -29.17
C ALA A 10 2.38 -4.26 -28.78
N VAL A 11 1.27 -3.61 -28.44
CA VAL A 11 1.27 -2.25 -27.90
C VAL A 11 2.10 -2.30 -26.61
N PRO A 12 3.17 -1.47 -26.48
CA PRO A 12 3.98 -1.48 -25.28
C PRO A 12 3.12 -1.09 -24.08
N LEU A 13 3.21 -1.86 -23.00
CA LEU A 13 2.45 -1.60 -21.78
C LEU A 13 2.83 -0.21 -21.21
N PRO A 14 1.85 0.57 -20.70
CA PRO A 14 2.14 1.83 -20.01
C PRO A 14 3.13 1.60 -18.87
N PRO A 15 4.06 2.54 -18.59
CA PRO A 15 5.03 2.38 -17.51
C PRO A 15 4.35 2.11 -16.15
N PRO A 16 4.97 1.30 -15.28
CA PRO A 16 4.40 1.02 -13.96
C PRO A 16 4.51 2.25 -13.04
N LEU A 17 3.43 2.53 -12.33
CA LEU A 17 3.39 3.41 -11.17
C LEU A 17 3.35 2.54 -9.90
N TYR A 18 4.42 2.59 -9.12
CA TYR A 18 4.55 1.81 -7.89
C TYR A 18 3.83 2.53 -6.75
N LEU A 19 2.83 1.88 -6.16
CA LEU A 19 2.02 2.44 -5.09
C LEU A 19 2.16 1.54 -3.86
N VAL A 20 2.91 2.01 -2.86
CA VAL A 20 3.22 1.21 -1.67
C VAL A 20 2.29 1.60 -0.55
N ASP A 21 1.49 0.66 -0.06
CA ASP A 21 0.86 0.73 1.25
C ASP A 21 1.95 0.49 2.29
N ALA A 22 2.45 1.55 2.92
CA ALA A 22 3.58 1.46 3.84
C ALA A 22 3.15 0.98 5.22
N SER A 23 1.93 1.33 5.64
CA SER A 23 1.42 1.03 6.98
C SER A 23 1.54 -0.46 7.29
N ILE A 24 1.10 -1.33 6.37
CA ILE A 24 1.16 -2.79 6.57
C ILE A 24 2.58 -3.30 6.81
N TYR A 25 3.60 -2.74 6.14
CA TYR A 25 4.99 -3.16 6.30
C TYR A 25 5.62 -2.61 7.59
N VAL A 26 5.24 -1.40 8.01
CA VAL A 26 5.66 -0.83 9.31
C VAL A 26 5.08 -1.66 10.46
N PHE A 27 3.77 -1.95 10.44
CA PHE A 27 3.12 -2.80 11.45
C PHE A 27 3.71 -4.21 11.46
N ARG A 28 3.95 -4.81 10.29
CA ARG A 28 4.60 -6.13 10.22
C ARG A 28 5.98 -6.09 10.87
N ALA A 29 6.80 -5.08 10.59
CA ALA A 29 8.12 -4.94 11.20
C ALA A 29 8.03 -4.75 12.72
N TRP A 30 7.09 -3.92 13.21
CA TRP A 30 6.84 -3.70 14.63
C TRP A 30 6.54 -5.00 15.40
N HIS A 31 5.70 -5.87 14.86
CA HIS A 31 5.31 -7.12 15.53
C HIS A 31 6.29 -8.28 15.32
N SER A 32 7.08 -8.26 14.23
CA SER A 32 7.95 -9.38 13.85
C SER A 32 9.40 -9.25 14.30
N LEU A 33 9.86 -8.03 14.61
CA LEU A 33 11.24 -7.75 15.00
C LEU A 33 11.35 -7.39 16.48
N PRO A 34 12.37 -7.89 17.19
CA PRO A 34 12.62 -7.53 18.59
C PRO A 34 12.92 -6.03 18.71
N ASP A 35 12.58 -5.45 19.86
CA ASP A 35 12.76 -4.02 20.19
C ASP A 35 14.20 -3.66 20.60
N GLU A 36 15.16 -4.54 20.36
CA GLU A 36 16.60 -4.36 20.62
C GLU A 36 17.22 -3.21 19.81
N PHE A 37 16.63 -2.87 18.67
CA PHE A 37 17.05 -1.72 17.88
C PHE A 37 16.60 -0.43 18.56
N GLN A 38 17.53 0.38 19.05
CA GLN A 38 17.24 1.66 19.68
C GLN A 38 17.91 2.83 18.98
N ASP A 39 17.24 3.98 18.96
CA ASP A 39 17.80 5.23 18.47
C ASP A 39 18.87 5.82 19.43
N SER A 40 19.43 6.96 19.04
CA SER A 40 20.40 7.70 19.85
C SER A 40 19.91 8.11 21.25
N GLN A 41 18.59 8.15 21.47
CA GLN A 41 17.93 8.53 22.71
C GLN A 41 17.37 7.31 23.50
N GLY A 42 17.60 6.08 23.02
CA GLY A 42 17.13 4.86 23.66
C GLY A 42 15.71 4.43 23.29
N TRP A 43 15.07 5.06 22.30
CA TRP A 43 13.73 4.67 21.84
C TRP A 43 13.78 3.53 20.83
N PRO A 44 12.83 2.59 20.84
CA PRO A 44 12.80 1.48 19.90
C PRO A 44 12.63 1.96 18.45
N THR A 45 13.32 1.28 17.53
CA THR A 45 13.37 1.57 16.08
C THR A 45 13.22 0.31 15.22
N ASN A 46 12.81 -0.81 15.83
CA ASN A 46 12.63 -2.10 15.18
C ASN A 46 11.74 -2.04 13.92
N ALA A 47 10.63 -1.31 13.97
CA ALA A 47 9.75 -1.10 12.82
C ALA A 47 10.44 -0.32 11.70
N VAL A 48 11.18 0.74 12.04
CA VAL A 48 11.93 1.55 11.06
C VAL A 48 13.02 0.71 10.37
N HIS A 49 13.75 -0.12 11.13
CA HIS A 49 14.77 -1.01 10.57
C HIS A 49 14.18 -2.09 9.66
N GLY A 50 13.04 -2.69 10.05
CA GLY A 50 12.36 -3.66 9.21
C GLY A 50 11.78 -3.03 7.94
N PHE A 51 11.15 -1.86 8.06
CA PHE A 51 10.62 -1.11 6.92
C PHE A 51 11.73 -0.68 5.95
N ALA A 52 12.86 -0.18 6.46
CA ALA A 52 14.01 0.20 5.64
C ALA A 52 14.56 -0.98 4.83
N ARG A 53 14.59 -2.20 5.40
CA ARG A 53 15.00 -3.41 4.67
C ARG A 53 14.06 -3.74 3.52
N PHE A 54 12.75 -3.72 3.78
CA PHE A 54 11.73 -3.90 2.75
C PHE A 54 11.89 -2.87 1.62
N LEU A 55 11.99 -1.59 1.99
CA LEU A 55 12.07 -0.49 1.03
C LEU A 55 13.34 -0.58 0.18
N LEU A 56 14.48 -0.87 0.80
CA LEU A 56 15.75 -1.09 0.09
C LEU A 56 15.66 -2.24 -0.91
N ASP A 57 15.14 -3.39 -0.48
CA ASP A 57 15.01 -4.54 -1.36
C ASP A 57 14.09 -4.22 -2.56
N LEU A 58 12.99 -3.49 -2.33
CA LEU A 58 12.11 -3.03 -3.41
C LEU A 58 12.83 -2.08 -4.37
N LEU A 59 13.49 -1.05 -3.87
CA LEU A 59 14.19 -0.04 -4.69
C LEU A 59 15.34 -0.63 -5.49
N GLU A 60 16.08 -1.58 -4.91
CA GLU A 60 17.22 -2.23 -5.58
C GLU A 60 16.77 -3.19 -6.69
N ARG A 61 15.68 -3.93 -6.47
CA ARG A 61 15.15 -4.92 -7.41
C ARG A 61 14.39 -4.28 -8.56
N GLU A 62 13.49 -3.36 -8.24
CA GLU A 62 12.54 -2.81 -9.21
C GLU A 62 13.00 -1.48 -9.82
N ARG A 63 13.89 -0.74 -9.13
CA ARG A 63 14.42 0.57 -9.55
C ARG A 63 13.32 1.51 -10.08
N PRO A 64 12.26 1.73 -9.31
CA PRO A 64 11.09 2.44 -9.80
C PRO A 64 11.39 3.93 -10.04
N ARG A 65 10.91 4.47 -11.16
CA ARG A 65 10.97 5.91 -11.48
C ARG A 65 9.73 6.67 -11.00
N HIS A 66 8.56 6.04 -11.08
CA HIS A 66 7.29 6.57 -10.59
C HIS A 66 6.89 5.74 -9.37
N ILE A 67 6.96 6.36 -8.19
CA ILE A 67 6.72 5.67 -6.93
C ILE A 67 6.15 6.63 -5.89
N ALA A 68 5.09 6.18 -5.22
CA ALA A 68 4.55 6.83 -4.04
C ALA A 68 4.40 5.85 -2.88
N ILE A 69 4.63 6.35 -1.68
CA ILE A 69 4.60 5.61 -0.42
C ILE A 69 3.49 6.21 0.44
N ALA A 70 2.39 5.49 0.62
CA ALA A 70 1.22 5.94 1.36
C ALA A 70 1.25 5.46 2.81
N PHE A 71 0.96 6.35 3.74
CA PHE A 71 0.90 6.07 5.18
C PHE A 71 -0.46 6.47 5.74
N ASP A 72 -0.96 5.69 6.70
CA ASP A 72 -2.11 6.09 7.50
C ASP A 72 -1.70 7.12 8.55
N GLU A 73 -2.38 8.26 8.53
CA GLU A 73 -2.27 9.30 9.55
C GLU A 73 -3.62 9.52 10.27
N ALA A 74 -4.72 9.28 9.56
CA ALA A 74 -6.10 9.38 10.02
C ALA A 74 -6.61 8.20 10.87
N LEU A 75 -5.77 7.63 11.75
CA LEU A 75 -6.04 6.32 12.38
C LEU A 75 -7.40 6.21 13.10
N ASP A 76 -7.85 7.27 13.76
CA ASP A 76 -9.09 7.25 14.58
C ASP A 76 -10.07 8.40 14.24
N SER A 77 -9.81 9.19 13.19
CA SER A 77 -10.57 10.43 12.92
C SER A 77 -10.88 10.72 11.44
N GLY A 78 -10.50 9.81 10.55
CA GLY A 78 -10.79 9.92 9.12
C GLY A 78 -12.28 9.94 8.79
N PHE A 79 -12.61 10.17 7.52
CA PHE A 79 -14.00 10.33 7.08
C PHE A 79 -14.88 9.09 7.37
N ARG A 80 -14.32 7.88 7.32
CA ARG A 80 -15.04 6.63 7.66
C ARG A 80 -15.52 6.58 9.11
N HIS A 81 -14.74 7.10 10.06
CA HIS A 81 -15.15 7.19 11.46
C HIS A 81 -16.31 8.16 11.68
N ARG A 82 -16.40 9.22 10.86
CA ARG A 82 -17.55 10.14 10.86
C ARG A 82 -18.82 9.48 10.30
N LEU A 83 -18.67 8.55 9.35
CA LEU A 83 -19.78 7.79 8.79
C LEU A 83 -20.25 6.67 9.73
N TYR A 84 -19.31 5.97 10.37
CA TYR A 84 -19.60 4.84 11.25
C TYR A 84 -18.56 4.76 12.39
N ALA A 85 -18.98 5.14 13.59
CA ALA A 85 -18.09 5.26 14.76
C ALA A 85 -17.42 3.94 15.18
N ALA A 86 -18.01 2.78 14.86
CA ALA A 86 -17.44 1.49 15.18
C ALA A 86 -16.47 0.96 14.10
N TYR A 87 -16.29 1.68 12.99
CA TYR A 87 -15.29 1.34 11.96
C TYR A 87 -13.90 1.24 12.59
N LYS A 88 -13.19 0.12 12.37
CA LYS A 88 -11.85 -0.19 12.94
C LYS A 88 -11.73 -0.05 14.47
N ALA A 89 -12.85 0.08 15.20
CA ALA A 89 -12.86 0.28 16.66
C ALA A 89 -12.37 -0.94 17.47
N ASN A 90 -12.15 -2.08 16.81
CA ASN A 90 -11.54 -3.28 17.36
C ASN A 90 -10.00 -3.26 17.31
N ARG A 91 -9.38 -2.20 16.78
CA ARG A 91 -7.93 -2.03 16.73
C ARG A 91 -7.45 -1.28 17.97
N ASP A 92 -6.39 -1.77 18.60
CA ASP A 92 -5.75 -1.06 19.71
C ASP A 92 -5.07 0.23 19.22
N PRO A 93 -5.11 1.32 20.00
CA PRO A 93 -4.43 2.55 19.62
C PRO A 93 -2.93 2.31 19.51
N ALA A 94 -2.31 2.86 18.47
CA ALA A 94 -0.86 2.73 18.26
C ALA A 94 -0.08 3.29 19.47
N PRO A 95 0.82 2.52 20.09
CA PRO A 95 1.68 3.02 21.17
C PRO A 95 2.53 4.21 20.71
N GLU A 96 2.90 5.10 21.63
CA GLU A 96 3.72 6.28 21.32
C GLU A 96 5.03 5.93 20.61
N ALA A 97 5.67 4.85 21.05
CA ALA A 97 6.87 4.30 20.40
C ALA A 97 6.64 3.98 18.91
N LEU A 98 5.48 3.43 18.54
CA LEU A 98 5.15 3.11 17.16
C LEU A 98 4.85 4.38 16.35
N LYS A 99 4.11 5.34 16.94
CA LYS A 99 3.83 6.65 16.31
C LYS A 99 5.12 7.38 15.92
N ARG A 100 6.11 7.40 16.81
CA ARG A 100 7.45 7.96 16.51
C ARG A 100 8.14 7.24 15.35
N GLN A 101 8.02 5.91 15.28
CA GLN A 101 8.60 5.15 14.18
C GLN A 101 7.92 5.43 12.83
N PHE A 102 6.61 5.67 12.79
CA PHE A 102 5.92 6.15 11.58
C PHE A 102 6.50 7.48 11.09
N VAL A 103 6.78 8.43 11.99
CA VAL A 103 7.44 9.71 11.64
C VAL A 103 8.82 9.45 11.01
N HIS A 104 9.61 8.56 11.58
CA HIS A 104 10.92 8.19 11.03
C HIS A 104 10.83 7.47 9.68
N CYS A 105 9.85 6.60 9.47
CA CYS A 105 9.60 5.96 8.18
C CYS A 105 9.25 7.00 7.09
N LYS A 106 8.35 7.96 7.39
CA LYS A 106 8.03 9.07 6.49
C LYS A 106 9.27 9.91 6.16
N ALA A 107 10.07 10.27 7.18
CA ALA A 107 11.31 11.03 7.00
C ALA A 107 12.34 10.28 6.15
N LEU A 108 12.48 8.96 6.34
CA LEU A 108 13.36 8.11 5.53
C LEU A 108 12.94 8.10 4.06
N CYS A 109 11.64 7.96 3.78
CA CYS A 109 11.12 8.02 2.41
C CYS A 109 11.41 9.37 1.75
N ALA A 110 11.16 10.47 2.45
CA ALA A 110 11.45 11.82 1.97
C ALA A 110 12.96 12.01 1.69
N ALA A 111 13.83 11.57 2.61
CA ALA A 111 15.29 11.63 2.45
C ALA A 111 15.79 10.84 1.23
N LEU A 112 15.10 9.75 0.86
CA LEU A 112 15.39 8.94 -0.33
C LEU A 112 14.83 9.53 -1.64
N GLY A 113 14.16 10.68 -1.57
CA GLY A 113 13.52 11.35 -2.70
C GLY A 113 12.20 10.70 -3.15
N LEU A 114 11.58 9.87 -2.29
CA LEU A 114 10.31 9.20 -2.62
C LEU A 114 9.13 10.14 -2.35
N VAL A 115 8.08 10.03 -3.17
CA VAL A 115 6.83 10.74 -2.90
C VAL A 115 6.14 10.09 -1.71
N VAL A 116 5.86 10.87 -0.66
CA VAL A 116 5.17 10.43 0.54
C VAL A 116 3.73 10.95 0.50
N LEU A 117 2.77 10.04 0.59
CA LEU A 117 1.35 10.37 0.68
C LEU A 117 0.88 10.11 2.11
N ALA A 118 0.32 11.14 2.74
CA ALA A 118 -0.34 11.02 4.04
C ALA A 118 -1.38 12.13 4.15
N HIS A 119 -2.52 11.83 4.77
CA HIS A 119 -3.60 12.79 4.94
C HIS A 119 -4.34 12.55 6.27
N HIS A 120 -4.86 13.61 6.86
CA HIS A 120 -5.52 13.56 8.17
C HIS A 120 -6.97 13.05 8.10
N ASP A 121 -7.61 13.17 6.94
CA ASP A 121 -8.98 12.68 6.70
C ASP A 121 -9.08 11.39 5.89
N TYR A 122 -8.04 11.03 5.12
CA TYR A 122 -8.06 9.91 4.18
C TYR A 122 -7.03 8.87 4.57
N GLU A 123 -7.35 7.60 4.32
CA GLU A 123 -6.47 6.46 4.63
C GLU A 123 -5.46 6.23 3.50
N ALA A 124 -4.43 5.42 3.76
CA ALA A 124 -3.43 5.08 2.76
C ALA A 124 -4.05 4.51 1.48
N ASP A 125 -5.11 3.69 1.63
CA ASP A 125 -5.82 3.07 0.51
C ASP A 125 -6.52 4.09 -0.38
N ASP A 126 -7.09 5.14 0.20
CA ASP A 126 -7.74 6.25 -0.52
C ASP A 126 -6.70 7.08 -1.28
N LEU A 127 -5.54 7.31 -0.68
CA LEU A 127 -4.45 8.02 -1.32
C LEU A 127 -3.88 7.21 -2.49
N ILE A 128 -3.75 5.88 -2.33
CA ILE A 128 -3.37 4.95 -3.40
C ILE A 128 -4.42 4.95 -4.52
N GLY A 129 -5.69 4.82 -4.18
CA GLY A 129 -6.80 4.83 -5.13
C GLY A 129 -6.85 6.11 -5.96
N SER A 130 -6.74 7.24 -5.27
CA SER A 130 -6.74 8.57 -5.90
C SER A 130 -5.50 8.80 -6.76
N ALA A 131 -4.31 8.42 -6.28
CA ALA A 131 -3.06 8.49 -7.04
C ALA A 131 -3.14 7.67 -8.33
N LEU A 132 -3.64 6.45 -8.21
CA LEU A 132 -3.80 5.56 -9.34
C LEU A 132 -4.83 6.09 -10.34
N HIS A 133 -5.98 6.56 -9.85
CA HIS A 133 -7.05 7.14 -10.66
C HIS A 133 -6.55 8.32 -11.51
N GLN A 134 -5.82 9.27 -10.91
CA GLN A 134 -5.29 10.44 -11.61
C GLN A 134 -4.27 10.10 -12.71
N HIS A 135 -3.59 8.96 -12.62
CA HIS A 135 -2.51 8.56 -13.53
C HIS A 135 -2.88 7.45 -14.52
N ARG A 136 -4.13 6.95 -14.49
CA ARG A 136 -4.61 5.82 -15.32
C ARG A 136 -4.34 5.94 -16.81
N HIS A 137 -4.38 7.16 -17.34
CA HIS A 137 -4.18 7.39 -18.77
C HIS A 137 -2.72 7.23 -19.22
N SER A 138 -1.76 7.22 -18.29
CA SER A 138 -0.33 7.22 -18.59
C SER A 138 0.44 6.08 -17.92
N HIS A 139 -0.12 5.46 -16.90
CA HIS A 139 0.54 4.43 -16.10
C HIS A 139 -0.38 3.26 -15.80
N ARG A 140 0.22 2.07 -15.71
CA ARG A 140 -0.42 0.91 -15.09
C ARG A 140 -0.06 0.88 -13.60
N GLY A 141 -1.00 0.48 -12.76
CA GLY A 141 -0.80 0.38 -11.32
C GLY A 141 -0.01 -0.87 -10.97
N LEU A 142 1.04 -0.69 -10.17
CA LEU A 142 1.65 -1.78 -9.41
C LEU A 142 1.45 -1.48 -7.92
N ILE A 143 0.43 -2.09 -7.32
CA ILE A 143 0.07 -1.85 -5.92
C ILE A 143 0.83 -2.85 -5.04
N ILE A 144 1.66 -2.35 -4.14
CA ILE A 144 2.45 -3.17 -3.20
C ILE A 144 1.72 -3.20 -1.86
N SER A 145 0.79 -4.13 -1.73
CA SER A 145 0.04 -4.41 -0.49
C SER A 145 -0.51 -5.82 -0.50
N ALA A 146 -0.70 -6.39 0.70
CA ALA A 146 -1.45 -7.63 0.88
C ALA A 146 -2.95 -7.38 1.18
N ASP A 147 -3.37 -6.11 1.31
CA ASP A 147 -4.75 -5.77 1.63
C ASP A 147 -5.69 -6.10 0.46
N LYS A 148 -6.72 -6.90 0.73
CA LYS A 148 -7.70 -7.31 -0.28
C LYS A 148 -8.54 -6.12 -0.77
N ASP A 149 -8.67 -5.06 0.01
CA ASP A 149 -9.55 -3.93 -0.30
C ASP A 149 -9.04 -3.17 -1.51
N LEU A 150 -7.71 -3.04 -1.64
CA LEU A 150 -7.02 -2.46 -2.79
C LEU A 150 -7.24 -3.24 -4.10
N SER A 151 -7.65 -4.51 -4.04
CA SER A 151 -7.98 -5.28 -5.24
C SER A 151 -9.19 -4.70 -6.01
N GLN A 152 -10.00 -3.85 -5.37
CA GLN A 152 -11.09 -3.14 -6.05
C GLN A 152 -10.60 -2.16 -7.12
N LEU A 153 -9.36 -1.71 -6.99
CA LEU A 153 -8.77 -0.71 -7.88
C LEU A 153 -8.27 -1.32 -9.20
N LEU A 154 -8.03 -2.63 -9.26
CA LEU A 154 -7.35 -3.26 -10.39
C LEU A 154 -8.19 -3.20 -11.68
N LEU A 155 -7.57 -2.69 -12.73
CA LEU A 155 -8.02 -2.71 -14.13
C LEU A 155 -7.05 -3.52 -14.99
N ASP A 156 -7.28 -3.53 -16.30
CA ASP A 156 -6.40 -4.20 -17.25
C ASP A 156 -4.95 -3.69 -17.10
N HIS A 157 -4.01 -4.64 -17.11
CA HIS A 157 -2.56 -4.42 -16.96
C HIS A 157 -2.08 -3.98 -15.58
N ASP A 158 -2.97 -3.82 -14.59
CA ASP A 158 -2.55 -3.63 -13.21
C ASP A 158 -2.16 -4.93 -12.56
N GLU A 159 -1.33 -4.80 -11.52
CA GLU A 159 -0.96 -5.91 -10.66
C GLU A 159 -0.92 -5.44 -9.21
N GLN A 160 -1.41 -6.30 -8.31
CA GLN A 160 -1.20 -6.17 -6.87
C GLN A 160 -0.17 -7.21 -6.41
N TRP A 161 0.71 -6.81 -5.49
CA TRP A 161 1.82 -7.61 -5.01
C TRP A 161 1.86 -7.63 -3.48
N ASP A 162 1.54 -8.80 -2.90
CA ASP A 162 1.95 -9.15 -1.54
C ASP A 162 3.46 -9.43 -1.55
N TYR A 163 4.25 -8.38 -1.25
CA TYR A 163 5.71 -8.46 -1.24
C TYR A 163 6.22 -9.46 -0.20
N ALA A 164 5.54 -9.53 0.95
CA ALA A 164 5.91 -10.41 2.05
C ALA A 164 5.88 -11.90 1.68
N ARG A 165 4.87 -12.31 0.91
CA ARG A 165 4.72 -13.70 0.43
C ARG A 165 5.20 -13.90 -1.01
N ASN A 166 5.69 -12.83 -1.64
CA ASN A 166 6.05 -12.79 -3.05
C ASN A 166 4.92 -13.31 -3.97
N GLN A 167 3.67 -12.89 -3.69
CA GLN A 167 2.50 -13.28 -4.48
C GLN A 167 1.97 -12.08 -5.25
N ARG A 168 1.74 -12.28 -6.55
CA ARG A 168 1.22 -11.26 -7.46
C ARG A 168 -0.10 -11.72 -8.06
N TRP A 169 -0.98 -10.77 -8.34
CA TRP A 169 -2.23 -11.03 -9.04
C TRP A 169 -2.72 -9.81 -9.82
N ASP A 170 -3.38 -10.10 -10.93
CA ASP A 170 -4.09 -9.14 -11.76
C ASP A 170 -5.61 -9.26 -11.52
N VAL A 171 -6.42 -8.62 -12.36
CA VAL A 171 -7.89 -8.66 -12.33
C VAL A 171 -8.44 -10.11 -12.37
N ALA A 172 -7.82 -11.00 -13.14
CA ALA A 172 -8.26 -12.39 -13.21
C ALA A 172 -7.92 -13.14 -11.91
N GLY A 173 -6.76 -12.83 -11.33
CA GLY A 173 -6.35 -13.33 -10.03
C GLY A 173 -7.27 -12.90 -8.88
N VAL A 174 -7.88 -11.70 -8.94
CA VAL A 174 -8.91 -11.28 -7.96
C VAL A 174 -10.09 -12.26 -7.95
N LYS A 175 -10.62 -12.60 -9.13
CA LYS A 175 -11.73 -13.55 -9.24
C LYS A 175 -11.36 -14.95 -8.75
N ALA A 176 -10.15 -15.41 -9.03
CA ALA A 176 -9.67 -16.69 -8.52
C ALA A 176 -9.55 -16.72 -6.99
N ARG A 177 -9.15 -15.59 -6.37
CA ARG A 177 -8.96 -15.45 -4.92
C ARG A 177 -10.27 -15.26 -4.15
N HIS A 178 -11.14 -14.38 -4.63
CA HIS A 178 -12.32 -13.92 -3.89
C HIS A 178 -13.65 -14.43 -4.44
N GLY A 179 -13.66 -15.00 -5.65
CA GLY A 179 -14.88 -15.43 -6.34
C GLY A 179 -15.69 -14.30 -6.98
N VAL A 180 -15.18 -13.06 -6.93
CA VAL A 180 -15.81 -11.85 -7.49
C VAL A 180 -14.81 -11.07 -8.33
N HIS A 181 -15.30 -10.26 -9.27
CA HIS A 181 -14.45 -9.39 -10.08
C HIS A 181 -13.89 -8.22 -9.25
N ALA A 182 -12.78 -7.62 -9.69
CA ALA A 182 -12.15 -6.47 -9.02
C ALA A 182 -13.16 -5.36 -8.68
N HIS A 183 -13.92 -4.87 -9.67
CA HIS A 183 -14.95 -3.85 -9.48
C HIS A 183 -16.09 -4.23 -8.51
N GLN A 184 -16.17 -5.49 -8.06
CA GLN A 184 -17.19 -6.00 -7.14
C GLN A 184 -16.66 -6.15 -5.70
N ILE A 185 -15.37 -5.90 -5.44
CA ILE A 185 -14.77 -6.15 -4.11
C ILE A 185 -15.43 -5.31 -3.01
N ALA A 186 -15.70 -4.02 -3.26
CA ALA A 186 -16.39 -3.17 -2.30
C ALA A 186 -17.80 -3.69 -1.97
N ASP A 187 -18.59 -4.02 -3.00
CA ASP A 187 -19.92 -4.61 -2.84
C ASP A 187 -19.88 -5.97 -2.12
N TYR A 188 -18.88 -6.78 -2.43
CA TYR A 188 -18.67 -8.09 -1.83
C TYR A 188 -18.44 -7.97 -0.32
N LEU A 189 -17.52 -7.10 0.09
CA LEU A 189 -17.23 -6.82 1.50
C LEU A 189 -18.42 -6.16 2.20
N ALA A 190 -19.16 -5.28 1.52
CA ALA A 190 -20.37 -4.67 2.05
C ALA A 190 -21.46 -5.70 2.36
N LEU A 191 -21.59 -6.73 1.52
CA LEU A 191 -22.56 -7.81 1.68
C LEU A 191 -22.11 -8.83 2.73
N CYS A 192 -20.87 -9.32 2.67
CA CYS A 192 -20.40 -10.39 3.55
C CYS A 192 -19.75 -9.94 4.86
N GLY A 193 -19.46 -8.65 4.99
CA GLY A 193 -18.75 -8.06 6.11
C GLY A 193 -17.23 -8.15 5.97
N ASP A 194 -16.59 -7.34 6.80
CA ASP A 194 -15.15 -7.35 7.02
C ASP A 194 -14.83 -7.26 8.51
N ALA A 195 -14.40 -8.38 9.10
CA ALA A 195 -14.04 -8.43 10.50
C ALA A 195 -12.79 -7.60 10.85
N VAL A 196 -11.87 -7.40 9.89
CA VAL A 196 -10.64 -6.61 10.11
C VAL A 196 -10.98 -5.14 10.35
N ASP A 197 -12.01 -4.66 9.66
CA ASP A 197 -12.48 -3.26 9.70
C ASP A 197 -13.73 -3.05 10.54
N ASN A 198 -14.16 -4.10 11.26
CA ASN A 198 -15.37 -4.12 12.07
C ASN A 198 -16.65 -3.76 11.29
N ILE A 199 -16.72 -4.20 10.03
CA ILE A 199 -17.89 -4.07 9.17
C ILE A 199 -18.71 -5.37 9.27
N PRO A 200 -19.93 -5.35 9.84
CA PRO A 200 -20.70 -6.57 10.08
C PRO A 200 -21.22 -7.26 8.81
N GLY A 201 -21.40 -6.50 7.73
CA GLY A 201 -22.09 -6.97 6.52
C GLY A 201 -23.60 -7.15 6.75
N ILE A 202 -24.23 -7.94 5.89
CA ILE A 202 -25.67 -8.25 5.99
C ILE A 202 -25.86 -9.58 6.69
N SER A 203 -26.66 -9.58 7.77
CA SER A 203 -26.92 -10.80 8.53
C SER A 203 -27.48 -11.91 7.63
N GLY A 204 -26.81 -13.07 7.63
CA GLY A 204 -27.17 -14.24 6.82
C GLY A 204 -26.60 -14.24 5.40
N VAL A 205 -25.85 -13.21 4.99
CA VAL A 205 -25.14 -13.15 3.70
C VAL A 205 -23.66 -13.39 3.97
N GLY A 206 -23.18 -14.63 3.80
CA GLY A 206 -21.75 -14.93 3.90
C GLY A 206 -21.02 -14.74 2.56
N ALA A 207 -19.69 -14.84 2.58
CA ALA A 207 -18.81 -14.73 1.42
C ALA A 207 -19.30 -15.50 0.17
N LYS A 208 -19.71 -16.77 0.33
CA LYS A 208 -20.23 -17.58 -0.78
C LYS A 208 -21.54 -17.03 -1.34
N SER A 209 -22.45 -16.60 -0.47
CA SER A 209 -23.73 -16.04 -0.89
C SER A 209 -23.53 -14.70 -1.60
N ALA A 210 -22.68 -13.83 -1.07
CA ALA A 210 -22.32 -12.56 -1.68
C ALA A 210 -21.72 -12.76 -3.08
N ALA A 211 -20.78 -13.71 -3.24
CA ALA A 211 -20.21 -14.02 -4.54
C ALA A 211 -21.23 -14.54 -5.55
N VAL A 212 -22.17 -15.40 -5.14
CA VAL A 212 -23.25 -15.88 -6.03
C VAL A 212 -24.20 -14.75 -6.43
N LEU A 213 -24.57 -13.87 -5.49
CA LEU A 213 -25.40 -12.71 -5.77
C LEU A 213 -24.71 -11.79 -6.78
N LEU A 214 -23.44 -11.43 -6.55
CA LEU A 214 -22.69 -10.55 -7.43
C LEU A 214 -22.38 -11.19 -8.79
N ALA A 215 -22.17 -12.50 -8.85
CA ALA A 215 -22.06 -13.21 -10.12
C ALA A 215 -23.36 -13.18 -10.93
N HIS A 216 -24.53 -13.15 -10.28
CA HIS A 216 -25.84 -13.12 -10.94
C HIS A 216 -26.29 -11.71 -11.33
N PHE A 217 -26.14 -10.74 -10.42
CA PHE A 217 -26.65 -9.38 -10.60
C PHE A 217 -25.60 -8.39 -11.13
N GLY A 218 -24.30 -8.70 -11.00
CA GLY A 218 -23.22 -7.84 -11.45
C GLY A 218 -22.82 -6.76 -10.44
N SER A 219 -23.77 -6.13 -9.76
CA SER A 219 -23.50 -5.11 -8.72
C SER A 219 -24.54 -5.16 -7.60
N MET A 220 -24.24 -4.48 -6.49
CA MET A 220 -25.18 -4.30 -5.40
C MET A 220 -26.40 -3.45 -5.82
N ASP A 221 -26.21 -2.47 -6.71
CA ASP A 221 -27.32 -1.66 -7.25
C ASP A 221 -28.31 -2.53 -8.03
N ALA A 222 -27.81 -3.32 -8.97
CA ALA A 222 -28.63 -4.25 -9.76
C ALA A 222 -29.29 -5.33 -8.89
N LEU A 223 -28.62 -5.78 -7.84
CA LEU A 223 -29.19 -6.70 -6.83
C LEU A 223 -30.42 -6.07 -6.16
N TYR A 224 -30.35 -4.81 -5.75
CA TYR A 224 -31.47 -4.14 -5.08
C TYR A 224 -32.60 -3.74 -6.04
N GLU A 225 -32.30 -3.45 -7.31
CA GLU A 225 -33.31 -3.23 -8.35
C GLU A 225 -34.11 -4.51 -8.66
N ARG A 226 -33.45 -5.67 -8.61
CA ARG A 226 -34.02 -6.98 -8.95
C ARG A 226 -34.15 -7.88 -7.72
N LEU A 227 -34.36 -7.29 -6.54
CA LEU A 227 -34.31 -8.01 -5.27
C LEU A 227 -35.34 -9.14 -5.18
N ASP A 228 -36.48 -9.00 -5.87
CA ASP A 228 -37.56 -10.00 -5.90
C ASP A 228 -37.18 -11.27 -6.67
N GLU A 229 -36.06 -11.29 -7.40
CA GLU A 229 -35.52 -12.48 -8.04
C GLU A 229 -34.72 -13.36 -7.07
N VAL A 230 -34.19 -12.77 -5.98
CA VAL A 230 -33.33 -13.46 -5.01
C VAL A 230 -33.95 -14.76 -4.48
N PRO A 231 -35.24 -14.80 -4.04
CA PRO A 231 -35.87 -16.03 -3.54
C PRO A 231 -35.84 -17.22 -4.49
N PHE A 232 -35.73 -16.97 -5.80
CA PHE A 232 -35.75 -18.00 -6.84
C PHE A 232 -34.36 -18.49 -7.24
N LEU A 233 -33.30 -17.87 -6.72
CA LEU A 233 -31.93 -18.34 -6.93
C LEU A 233 -31.72 -19.70 -6.26
N ARG A 234 -30.87 -20.53 -6.88
CA ARG A 234 -30.47 -21.85 -6.35
C ARG A 234 -29.47 -21.70 -5.21
N LEU A 235 -29.90 -21.04 -4.14
CA LEU A 235 -29.09 -20.69 -2.97
C LEU A 235 -29.84 -21.07 -1.70
N ARG A 236 -29.16 -21.76 -0.77
CA ARG A 236 -29.78 -22.20 0.49
C ARG A 236 -30.24 -20.98 1.29
N GLY A 237 -31.53 -20.93 1.64
CA GLY A 237 -32.10 -19.82 2.41
C GLY A 237 -32.37 -18.55 1.60
N ALA A 238 -32.40 -18.63 0.27
CA ALA A 238 -32.61 -17.50 -0.63
C ALA A 238 -33.80 -16.59 -0.26
N ALA A 239 -34.96 -17.18 0.06
CA ALA A 239 -36.14 -16.41 0.47
C ALA A 239 -35.90 -15.58 1.75
N GLN A 240 -35.29 -16.17 2.77
CA GLN A 240 -34.94 -15.46 4.01
C GLN A 240 -33.87 -14.40 3.76
N MET A 241 -32.92 -14.68 2.87
CA MET A 241 -31.88 -13.75 2.48
C MET A 241 -32.45 -12.52 1.76
N ALA A 242 -33.43 -12.70 0.88
CA ALA A 242 -34.14 -11.58 0.24
C ALA A 242 -34.83 -10.67 1.27
N VAL A 243 -35.43 -11.26 2.30
CA VAL A 243 -36.00 -10.50 3.44
C VAL A 243 -34.90 -9.71 4.16
N ARG A 244 -33.78 -10.36 4.51
CA ARG A 244 -32.66 -9.70 5.21
C ARG A 244 -32.02 -8.57 4.41
N LEU A 245 -31.83 -8.76 3.11
CA LEU A 245 -31.35 -7.71 2.20
C LEU A 245 -32.32 -6.52 2.17
N ARG A 246 -33.64 -6.78 2.07
CA ARG A 246 -34.65 -5.72 2.10
C ARG A 246 -34.65 -4.94 3.42
N GLU A 247 -34.61 -5.66 4.54
CA GLU A 247 -34.61 -5.08 5.90
C GLU A 247 -33.34 -4.28 6.22
N GLN A 248 -32.19 -4.67 5.65
CA GLN A 248 -30.88 -4.08 5.95
C GLN A 248 -30.32 -3.27 4.77
N ARG A 249 -31.17 -2.77 3.87
CA ARG A 249 -30.75 -2.02 2.68
C ARG A 249 -29.87 -0.82 3.02
N ASP A 250 -30.28 -0.03 4.01
CA ASP A 250 -29.54 1.18 4.42
C ASP A 250 -28.18 0.81 5.02
N HIS A 251 -28.11 -0.28 5.79
CA HIS A 251 -26.84 -0.82 6.26
C HIS A 251 -25.95 -1.28 5.10
N ALA A 252 -26.49 -1.98 4.10
CA ALA A 252 -25.70 -2.38 2.94
C ALA A 252 -25.09 -1.19 2.19
N GLN A 253 -25.87 -0.11 2.06
CA GLN A 253 -25.40 1.14 1.45
C GLN A 253 -24.30 1.79 2.29
N LEU A 254 -24.46 1.85 3.62
CA LEU A 254 -23.42 2.34 4.52
C LEU A 254 -22.16 1.48 4.44
N TRP A 255 -22.29 0.15 4.47
CA TRP A 255 -21.15 -0.76 4.35
C TRP A 255 -20.42 -0.58 3.03
N ARG A 256 -21.14 -0.38 1.92
CA ARG A 256 -20.53 -0.07 0.62
C ARG A 256 -19.77 1.26 0.66
N GLN A 257 -20.28 2.28 1.33
CA GLN A 257 -19.54 3.54 1.49
C GLN A 257 -18.25 3.34 2.29
N LEU A 258 -18.26 2.50 3.33
CA LEU A 258 -17.06 2.20 4.11
C LEU A 258 -16.06 1.34 3.33
N THR A 259 -16.50 0.37 2.54
CA THR A 259 -15.60 -0.53 1.79
C THR A 259 -15.12 0.05 0.46
N THR A 260 -15.74 1.13 -0.02
CA THR A 260 -15.31 1.80 -1.26
C THR A 260 -14.10 2.68 -0.97
N ILE A 261 -13.05 2.50 -1.76
CA ILE A 261 -11.86 3.36 -1.74
C ILE A 261 -12.16 4.67 -2.47
N ALA A 262 -11.82 5.81 -1.85
CA ALA A 262 -11.97 7.11 -2.49
C ALA A 262 -10.96 7.28 -3.64
N LEU A 263 -11.41 7.93 -4.72
CA LEU A 263 -10.60 8.16 -5.93
C LEU A 263 -10.30 9.65 -6.17
N ASP A 264 -10.72 10.50 -5.24
CA ASP A 264 -10.67 11.96 -5.29
C ASP A 264 -10.04 12.60 -4.04
N ALA A 265 -9.31 11.82 -3.25
CA ALA A 265 -8.54 12.34 -2.13
C ALA A 265 -7.48 13.35 -2.64
N PRO A 266 -7.26 14.46 -1.90
CA PRO A 266 -6.30 15.48 -2.30
C PRO A 266 -4.86 14.95 -2.19
N LEU A 267 -4.09 15.11 -3.28
CA LEU A 267 -2.67 14.71 -3.38
C LEU A 267 -1.76 15.94 -3.45
N GLU A 268 -1.85 16.79 -2.44
CA GLU A 268 -1.14 18.07 -2.41
C GLU A 268 0.40 17.89 -2.49
N GLY A 269 1.08 18.81 -3.18
CA GLY A 269 2.54 18.84 -3.24
C GLY A 269 3.21 17.73 -4.06
N CYS A 270 2.44 16.84 -4.67
CA CYS A 270 2.97 15.73 -5.46
C CYS A 270 3.44 16.19 -6.85
N GLN A 271 4.58 15.68 -7.28
CA GLN A 271 5.07 15.91 -8.64
C GLN A 271 4.20 15.20 -9.69
N PRO A 272 4.09 15.75 -10.92
CA PRO A 272 3.43 15.05 -12.01
C PRO A 272 3.99 13.63 -12.19
N GLY A 273 3.12 12.63 -12.32
CA GLY A 273 3.54 11.24 -12.49
C GLY A 273 4.08 10.58 -11.23
N LEU A 274 4.11 11.26 -10.08
CA LEU A 274 4.72 10.76 -8.85
C LEU A 274 6.18 10.35 -9.07
N LEU A 275 6.89 11.17 -9.85
CA LEU A 275 8.30 11.00 -10.16
C LEU A 275 9.14 11.05 -8.89
N ARG A 276 10.02 10.05 -8.73
CA ARG A 276 11.04 10.04 -7.69
C ARG A 276 11.97 11.24 -7.87
N GLN A 277 12.16 12.01 -6.80
CA GLN A 277 13.02 13.18 -6.74
C GLN A 277 14.46 12.80 -6.37
N SER A 278 15.35 13.79 -6.44
CA SER A 278 16.70 13.67 -5.89
C SER A 278 16.64 13.48 -4.37
N ALA A 279 17.46 12.56 -3.86
CA ALA A 279 17.60 12.32 -2.43
C ALA A 279 18.31 13.47 -1.71
N ASP A 280 18.05 13.61 -0.42
CA ASP A 280 18.73 14.55 0.48
C ASP A 280 19.81 13.80 1.28
N PRO A 281 21.10 13.94 0.90
CA PRO A 281 22.19 13.21 1.56
C PRO A 281 22.44 13.66 3.01
N GLU A 282 22.16 14.91 3.35
CA GLU A 282 22.36 15.44 4.70
C GLU A 282 21.28 14.90 5.64
N LEU A 283 20.01 15.00 5.23
CA LEU A 283 18.89 14.44 5.99
C LEU A 283 19.04 12.92 6.12
N LEU A 284 19.39 12.22 5.04
CA LEU A 284 19.61 10.77 5.07
C LEU A 284 20.77 10.40 6.02
N GLY A 285 21.85 11.17 5.98
CA GLY A 285 23.01 10.99 6.85
C GLY A 285 22.67 11.16 8.33
N GLY A 286 21.92 12.21 8.66
CA GLY A 286 21.42 12.49 10.01
C GLY A 286 20.47 11.41 10.52
N LEU A 287 19.47 11.01 9.71
CA LEU A 287 18.57 9.91 10.04
C LEU A 287 19.33 8.62 10.33
N CYS A 288 20.32 8.28 9.50
CA CYS A 288 21.13 7.08 9.72
C CYS A 288 21.92 7.13 11.03
N GLN A 289 22.37 8.30 11.46
CA GLN A 289 23.03 8.48 12.76
C GLN A 289 22.04 8.36 13.91
N THR A 290 20.92 9.09 13.84
CA THR A 290 19.86 9.07 14.88
C THR A 290 19.30 7.67 15.08
N LEU A 291 18.97 6.97 13.99
CA LEU A 291 18.37 5.62 14.00
C LEU A 291 19.40 4.50 14.16
N ARG A 292 20.69 4.84 14.26
CA ARG A 292 21.81 3.90 14.39
C ARG A 292 21.80 2.80 13.33
N PHE A 293 21.58 3.16 12.06
CA PHE A 293 21.67 2.20 10.97
C PHE A 293 23.10 1.65 10.87
N GLY A 294 23.23 0.32 10.86
CA GLY A 294 24.52 -0.34 10.71
C GLY A 294 25.19 -0.01 9.36
N PRO A 295 26.53 -0.18 9.25
CA PRO A 295 27.29 0.26 8.07
C PRO A 295 26.78 -0.30 6.74
N LEU A 296 26.32 -1.56 6.73
CA LEU A 296 25.76 -2.19 5.54
C LEU A 296 24.46 -1.53 5.08
N THR A 297 23.51 -1.31 5.99
CA THR A 297 22.22 -0.68 5.69
C THR A 297 22.43 0.76 5.25
N ARG A 298 23.29 1.51 5.96
CA ARG A 298 23.67 2.88 5.60
C ARG A 298 24.19 2.94 4.16
N ARG A 299 25.17 2.08 3.81
CA ARG A 299 25.71 2.02 2.45
C ARG A 299 24.63 1.72 1.40
N ARG A 300 23.72 0.78 1.69
CA ARG A 300 22.61 0.44 0.79
C ARG A 300 21.65 1.62 0.60
N LEU A 301 21.34 2.37 1.66
CA LEU A 301 20.50 3.58 1.58
C LEU A 301 21.12 4.65 0.66
N PHE A 302 22.40 4.97 0.86
CA PHE A 302 23.10 5.93 0.00
C PHE A 302 23.19 5.45 -1.46
N SER A 303 23.46 4.16 -1.68
CA SER A 303 23.46 3.55 -3.02
C SER A 303 22.08 3.62 -3.69
N ALA A 304 21.01 3.26 -2.98
CA ALA A 304 19.64 3.33 -3.48
C ALA A 304 19.17 4.77 -3.73
N ALA A 305 19.71 5.73 -2.99
CA ALA A 305 19.52 7.17 -3.17
C ALA A 305 20.32 7.75 -4.34
N GLY A 306 21.38 7.06 -4.81
CA GLY A 306 22.27 7.56 -5.86
C GLY A 306 23.12 8.75 -5.40
N VAL A 307 23.40 8.87 -4.10
CA VAL A 307 24.17 9.98 -3.50
C VAL A 307 25.31 9.45 -2.64
N ASN A 308 26.36 10.25 -2.48
CA ASN A 308 27.51 9.88 -1.65
C ASN A 308 27.19 10.08 -0.16
N ASP A 309 27.80 9.24 0.68
CA ASP A 309 27.67 9.35 2.13
C ASP A 309 28.60 10.45 2.67
N PRO A 310 28.06 11.57 3.21
CA PRO A 310 28.88 12.67 3.72
C PRO A 310 29.74 12.26 4.93
N GLY A 311 29.33 11.24 5.69
CA GLY A 311 30.09 10.70 6.83
C GLY A 311 31.20 9.71 6.43
N SER A 312 31.25 9.28 5.16
CA SER A 312 32.30 8.38 4.67
C SER A 312 33.61 9.10 4.32
N ALA A 313 33.54 10.41 4.02
CA ALA A 313 34.70 11.22 3.64
C ALA A 313 35.64 11.53 4.82
N THR A 314 35.15 11.50 6.07
CA THR A 314 35.95 11.77 7.28
C THR A 314 36.77 10.58 7.78
N ALA A 315 36.66 9.41 7.15
CA ALA A 315 37.41 8.19 7.52
C ALA A 315 38.68 7.95 6.67
N ALA A 316 38.93 8.76 5.64
CA ALA A 316 40.23 8.77 4.95
C ALA A 316 41.21 9.60 5.79
N GLY A 317 42.00 8.94 6.63
CA GLY A 317 43.04 9.56 7.46
C GLY A 317 44.10 10.31 6.62
N PRO A 318 44.87 11.22 7.25
CA PRO A 318 45.86 12.01 6.54
C PRO A 318 46.89 11.07 5.89
N ASP A 319 47.15 11.31 4.62
CA ASP A 319 48.18 10.65 3.83
C ASP A 319 49.53 10.85 4.54
N HIS A 320 50.01 9.79 5.21
CA HIS A 320 51.35 9.77 5.79
C HIS A 320 52.35 9.60 4.64
N SER A 321 52.61 10.70 3.94
CA SER A 321 53.79 10.83 3.09
C SER A 321 55.02 10.80 4.01
N LEU A 322 55.67 9.64 4.09
CA LEU A 322 56.98 9.48 4.74
C LEU A 322 58.00 10.42 4.08
N PRO A 323 58.79 11.19 4.83
CA PRO A 323 59.87 11.99 4.24
C PRO A 323 61.00 11.05 3.81
N SER A 324 61.48 11.23 2.56
CA SER A 324 62.65 10.54 2.04
C SER A 324 63.90 10.94 2.82
N SER A 325 64.53 9.99 3.48
CA SER A 325 65.82 10.15 4.14
C SER A 325 66.90 10.41 3.08
N SER A 326 67.57 11.55 3.19
CA SER A 326 68.83 11.87 2.52
C SER A 326 69.98 11.04 3.13
N GLU A 327 70.77 10.35 2.29
CA GLU A 327 72.08 9.79 2.64
C GLU A 327 73.11 10.90 2.88
N PRO A 328 74.04 10.74 3.84
CA PRO A 328 75.29 11.50 3.86
C PRO A 328 76.44 10.71 3.24
N ALA A 329 77.44 11.49 2.79
CA ALA A 329 78.68 11.13 2.10
C ALA A 329 79.60 10.13 2.83
#